data_AF-A0A484YVA6-F1
#
_entry.id   AF-A0A484YVA6-F1
#
_cell.length_a   1.000
_cell.length_b   1.000
_cell.length_c   1.000
_cell.angle_alpha   90.00
_cell.angle_beta   90.00
_cell.angle_gamma   90.00
#
_symmetry.space_group_name_H-M   'P 1'
#
loop_
_entity.id
_entity.type
_entity.pdbx_description
1 polymer ?
#
loop_
_entity_poly.entity_id
_entity_poly.type
_entity_poly.pdbx_seq_one_letter_code
_entity_poly.pdbx_strand_id
1 'polypeptide(L)'
;MKKWFPALLFSLCVSGESSAWNNIVFYSLGNVNSYQGGNVVITQRPQFITSWRPGIATVTWNQCNGPGFADGSWAYYREYIAWVVFPKKVMTKNGYPLFIEVHNKGSWSEENTGDNDSYFFLKGYKWDERAFDAGNLCQKPGETTRLTEKFDDIIF
;
A
#
# COMPACT_ATOMS: atom_id res chain seq x y z
N MET A 1 19.62 11.44 8.15
CA MET A 1 18.72 11.73 7.01
C MET A 1 17.48 10.87 7.18
N LYS A 2 16.31 11.46 7.50
CA LYS A 2 15.05 10.70 7.52
C LYS A 2 14.63 10.48 6.06
N LYS A 3 14.78 9.25 5.57
CA LYS A 3 14.28 8.81 4.27
C LYS A 3 12.76 8.70 4.42
N TRP A 4 12.02 9.50 3.66
CA TRP A 4 10.56 9.39 3.60
C TRP A 4 10.23 8.32 2.57
N PHE A 5 9.57 7.26 3.03
CA PHE A 5 9.14 6.15 2.19
C PHE A 5 7.68 6.41 1.84
N PRO A 6 7.30 6.52 0.55
CA PRO A 6 5.91 6.31 0.18
C PRO A 6 5.59 4.86 0.56
N ALA A 7 4.79 4.69 1.62
CA ALA A 7 4.38 3.37 2.04
C ALA A 7 3.34 2.88 1.01
N LEU A 8 3.81 2.02 0.12
CA LEU A 8 2.99 1.23 -0.79
C LEU A 8 2.74 -0.11 -0.11
N LEU A 9 1.47 -0.46 -0.04
CA LEU A 9 0.95 -1.30 1.02
C LEU A 9 -0.09 -2.25 0.43
N PHE A 10 -0.06 -3.52 0.81
CA PHE A 10 -0.91 -4.55 0.20
C PHE A 10 -1.57 -5.40 1.28
N SER A 11 -2.90 -5.47 1.34
CA SER A 11 -3.64 -6.29 2.30
C SER A 11 -4.27 -7.53 1.65
N LEU A 12 -4.05 -8.69 2.26
CA LEU A 12 -4.65 -9.99 1.91
C LEU A 12 -5.67 -10.36 2.98
N CYS A 13 -6.97 -10.47 2.68
CA CYS A 13 -7.99 -11.06 3.58
C CYS A 13 -8.39 -12.48 3.11
N VAL A 14 -8.46 -13.44 4.05
CA VAL A 14 -8.75 -14.85 3.76
C VAL A 14 -9.77 -15.45 4.71
N SER A 15 -10.82 -16.15 4.21
CA SER A 15 -11.87 -16.78 5.03
C SER A 15 -12.23 -18.25 4.68
N GLY A 16 -12.81 -19.00 5.63
CA GLY A 16 -13.25 -20.41 5.48
C GLY A 16 -14.42 -20.85 6.38
N GLU A 17 -14.96 -22.07 6.16
CA GLU A 17 -16.35 -22.45 6.50
C GLU A 17 -16.61 -23.18 7.84
N SER A 18 -15.65 -23.92 8.44
CA SER A 18 -15.95 -24.75 9.64
C SER A 18 -16.02 -23.94 10.96
N SER A 19 -15.50 -22.72 10.93
CA SER A 19 -15.58 -21.65 11.92
C SER A 19 -15.13 -20.40 11.18
N ALA A 20 -15.92 -19.33 11.11
CA ALA A 20 -15.52 -18.16 10.33
C ALA A 20 -14.17 -17.62 10.85
N TRP A 21 -13.18 -17.56 9.97
CA TRP A 21 -11.86 -17.01 10.24
C TRP A 21 -11.50 -15.99 9.17
N ASN A 22 -10.59 -15.08 9.52
CA ASN A 22 -10.07 -13.99 8.72
C ASN A 22 -8.58 -13.83 9.03
N ASN A 23 -7.75 -13.98 8.00
CA ASN A 23 -6.35 -13.58 8.07
C ASN A 23 -6.14 -12.34 7.23
N ILE A 24 -5.63 -11.26 7.84
CA ILE A 24 -5.23 -10.03 7.18
C ILE A 24 -3.72 -9.88 7.28
N VAL A 25 -3.01 -9.84 6.15
CA VAL A 25 -1.55 -9.64 6.12
C VAL A 25 -1.19 -8.46 5.25
N PHE A 26 -0.28 -7.62 5.75
CA PHE A 26 0.08 -6.37 5.09
C PHE A 26 1.54 -6.34 4.66
N TYR A 27 1.75 -6.23 3.34
CA TYR A 27 3.07 -6.25 2.72
C TYR A 27 3.47 -4.84 2.27
N SER A 28 4.59 -4.36 2.79
CA SER A 28 5.13 -3.02 2.51
C SER A 28 6.26 -3.08 1.48
N LEU A 29 6.16 -2.26 0.44
CA LEU A 29 7.24 -2.02 -0.51
C LEU A 29 8.13 -0.87 -0.01
N GLY A 30 9.45 -1.06 -0.07
CA GLY A 30 10.45 -0.12 0.45
C GLY A 30 11.28 0.60 -0.61
N ASN A 31 10.69 0.95 -1.76
CA ASN A 31 11.43 1.59 -2.85
C ASN A 31 11.84 3.04 -2.52
N VAL A 32 13.00 3.46 -3.03
CA VAL A 32 13.51 4.83 -2.90
C VAL A 32 13.67 5.43 -4.29
N ASN A 33 13.02 6.57 -4.52
CA ASN A 33 13.02 7.29 -5.79
C ASN A 33 13.32 8.78 -5.56
N SER A 34 13.68 9.48 -6.63
CA SER A 34 13.87 10.94 -6.64
C SER A 34 13.18 11.56 -7.84
N TYR A 35 12.69 12.79 -7.69
CA TYR A 35 12.12 13.59 -8.76
C TYR A 35 12.80 14.96 -8.79
N GLN A 36 13.17 15.43 -9.99
CA GLN A 36 13.85 16.73 -10.16
C GLN A 36 12.81 17.78 -10.55
N GLY A 37 12.48 18.69 -9.62
CA GLY A 37 11.52 19.77 -9.87
C GLY A 37 12.06 20.94 -10.71
N GLY A 38 13.39 21.00 -10.93
CA GLY A 38 14.03 22.10 -11.64
C GLY A 38 14.01 23.43 -10.88
N ASN A 39 14.13 24.53 -11.61
CA ASN A 39 14.04 25.88 -11.04
C ASN A 39 12.58 26.25 -10.83
N VAL A 40 12.23 26.62 -9.61
CA VAL A 40 10.86 26.96 -9.21
C VAL A 40 10.81 28.34 -8.57
N VAL A 41 9.73 29.08 -8.82
CA VAL A 41 9.41 30.30 -8.08
C VAL A 41 8.23 30.04 -7.14
N ILE A 42 8.10 30.84 -6.07
CA ILE A 42 7.13 30.60 -4.98
C ILE A 42 5.65 30.57 -5.41
N THR A 43 5.32 31.14 -6.57
CA THR A 43 3.96 31.16 -7.12
C THR A 43 3.64 29.92 -7.95
N GLN A 44 4.65 29.11 -8.31
CA GLN A 44 4.48 27.85 -9.01
C GLN A 44 4.17 26.71 -8.03
N ARG A 45 3.47 25.70 -8.53
CA ARG A 45 3.22 24.43 -7.83
C ARG A 45 3.98 23.32 -8.57
N PRO A 46 5.24 23.04 -8.22
CA PRO A 46 6.00 21.99 -8.88
C PRO A 46 5.38 20.63 -8.62
N GLN A 47 5.35 19.78 -9.65
CA GLN A 47 4.77 18.45 -9.56
C GLN A 47 5.85 17.39 -9.36
N PHE A 48 5.47 16.25 -8.79
CA PHE A 48 6.25 15.02 -8.82
C PHE A 48 5.35 13.79 -8.95
N ILE A 49 5.92 12.71 -9.50
CA ILE A 49 5.17 11.48 -9.78
C ILE A 49 5.61 10.39 -8.81
N THR A 50 4.65 9.79 -8.11
CA THR A 50 4.86 8.58 -7.33
C THR A 50 4.32 7.38 -8.10
N SER A 51 5.24 6.58 -8.66
CA SER A 51 4.88 5.38 -9.41
C SER A 51 4.93 4.12 -8.54
N TRP A 52 3.92 3.25 -8.67
CA TRP A 52 3.96 1.91 -8.06
C TRP A 52 5.04 1.06 -8.72
N ARG A 53 5.94 0.45 -7.92
CA ARG A 53 7.02 -0.40 -8.44
C ARG A 53 6.89 -1.81 -7.87
N PRO A 54 6.51 -2.81 -8.70
CA PRO A 54 6.52 -4.21 -8.28
C PRO A 54 7.91 -4.60 -7.75
N GLY A 55 7.97 -5.47 -6.75
CA GLY A 55 9.22 -5.77 -6.07
C GLY A 55 9.07 -6.68 -4.87
N ILE A 56 10.16 -6.82 -4.12
CA ILE A 56 10.15 -7.53 -2.85
C ILE A 56 9.46 -6.64 -1.82
N ALA A 57 8.41 -7.16 -1.21
CA ALA A 57 7.68 -6.53 -0.12
C ALA A 57 7.92 -7.32 1.17
N THR A 58 7.89 -6.61 2.29
CA THR A 58 8.09 -7.18 3.62
C THR A 58 6.81 -7.03 4.43
N VAL A 59 6.42 -8.07 5.15
CA VAL A 59 5.28 -7.99 6.08
C VAL A 59 5.63 -7.02 7.20
N THR A 60 4.78 -6.02 7.42
CA THR A 60 4.94 -5.06 8.52
C THR A 60 3.81 -5.11 9.54
N TRP A 61 2.67 -5.71 9.17
CA TRP A 61 1.51 -5.86 10.04
C TRP A 61 0.68 -7.08 9.64
N ASN A 62 0.05 -7.73 10.60
CA ASN A 62 -0.94 -8.78 10.34
C ASN A 62 -1.97 -8.87 11.48
N GLN A 63 -3.12 -9.47 11.18
CA GLN A 63 -4.14 -9.87 12.13
C GLN A 63 -4.76 -11.18 11.63
N CYS A 64 -4.51 -12.28 12.33
CA CYS A 64 -4.92 -13.61 11.89
C CYS A 64 -5.61 -14.36 13.03
N ASN A 65 -6.74 -14.99 12.73
CA ASN A 65 -7.43 -15.92 13.63
C ASN A 65 -7.71 -17.28 12.96
N GLY A 66 -7.26 -17.49 11.72
CA GLY A 66 -7.40 -18.74 10.96
C GLY A 66 -6.10 -19.54 10.84
N PRO A 67 -6.10 -20.57 9.96
CA PRO A 67 -4.91 -21.36 9.68
C PRO A 67 -3.77 -20.50 9.13
N GLY A 68 -2.54 -20.74 9.56
CA GLY A 68 -1.37 -20.05 9.02
C GLY A 68 -0.97 -20.50 7.61
N PHE A 69 -1.46 -21.65 7.16
CA PHE A 69 -1.06 -22.28 5.90
C PHE A 69 -2.23 -23.06 5.29
N ALA A 70 -2.42 -22.95 3.97
CA ALA A 70 -3.27 -23.82 3.18
C ALA A 70 -2.43 -24.89 2.50
N ASP A 71 -2.84 -26.15 2.60
CA ASP A 71 -2.18 -27.29 1.95
C ASP A 71 -2.71 -27.58 0.53
N GLY A 72 -3.75 -26.84 0.13
CA GLY A 72 -4.43 -26.93 -1.15
C GLY A 72 -5.52 -28.00 -1.24
N SER A 73 -5.85 -28.66 -0.14
CA SER A 73 -6.95 -29.63 -0.06
C SER A 73 -8.31 -28.98 0.25
N TRP A 74 -8.32 -27.72 0.70
CA TRP A 74 -9.52 -26.99 1.11
C TRP A 74 -9.56 -25.58 0.51
N ALA A 75 -10.78 -25.06 0.38
CA ALA A 75 -11.04 -23.77 -0.24
C ALA A 75 -10.93 -22.62 0.76
N TYR A 76 -10.45 -21.48 0.29
CA TYR A 76 -10.59 -20.19 0.96
C TYR A 76 -10.96 -19.09 -0.03
N TYR A 77 -11.32 -17.91 0.47
CA TYR A 77 -11.62 -16.74 -0.36
C TYR A 77 -10.52 -15.71 -0.22
N ARG A 78 -10.30 -14.91 -1.27
CA ARG A 78 -9.26 -13.88 -1.33
C ARG A 78 -9.87 -12.51 -1.57
N GLU A 79 -9.43 -11.55 -0.77
CA GLU A 79 -9.67 -10.12 -1.00
C GLU A 79 -8.37 -9.34 -0.90
N TYR A 80 -8.03 -8.64 -1.98
CA TYR A 80 -6.73 -7.98 -2.20
C TYR A 80 -6.94 -6.47 -2.43
N ILE A 81 -6.31 -5.65 -1.60
CA ILE A 81 -6.42 -4.18 -1.66
C ILE A 81 -5.02 -3.57 -1.64
N ALA A 82 -4.73 -2.71 -2.63
CA ALA A 82 -3.54 -1.88 -2.64
C ALA A 82 -3.79 -0.55 -1.93
N TRP A 83 -2.75 -0.03 -1.28
CA TRP A 83 -2.79 1.14 -0.42
C TRP A 83 -1.57 2.04 -0.70
N VAL A 84 -1.80 3.36 -0.71
CA VAL A 84 -0.77 4.40 -0.61
C VAL A 84 -1.17 5.36 0.50
N VAL A 85 -0.32 5.49 1.52
CA VAL A 85 -0.50 6.49 2.58
C VAL A 85 0.56 7.57 2.41
N PHE A 86 0.13 8.79 2.10
CA PHE A 86 1.05 9.90 1.73
C PHE A 86 0.82 11.13 2.61
N PRO A 87 1.86 11.79 3.15
CA PRO A 87 1.68 12.95 4.02
C PRO A 87 1.14 14.17 3.27
N LYS A 88 0.14 14.86 3.84
CA LYS A 88 -0.38 16.16 3.35
C LYS A 88 0.61 17.30 3.55
N LYS A 89 1.57 17.14 4.47
CA LYS A 89 2.56 18.16 4.82
C LYS A 89 3.90 17.54 5.16
N VAL A 90 4.98 18.11 4.64
CA VAL A 90 6.36 17.68 4.92
C VAL A 90 7.21 18.88 5.32
N MET A 91 7.99 18.72 6.39
CA MET A 91 8.92 19.76 6.82
C MET A 91 10.24 19.65 6.06
N THR A 92 10.67 20.77 5.47
CA THR A 92 12.02 20.93 4.96
C THR A 92 13.06 20.85 6.10
N LYS A 93 14.33 20.58 5.76
CA LYS A 93 15.41 20.51 6.76
C LYS A 93 15.61 21.84 7.52
N ASN A 94 15.28 22.97 6.90
CA ASN A 94 15.33 24.30 7.50
C ASN A 94 13.99 24.72 8.17
N GLY A 95 13.04 23.80 8.35
CA GLY A 95 11.87 24.01 9.21
C GLY A 95 10.68 24.70 8.55
N TYR A 96 10.67 24.87 7.22
CA TYR A 96 9.51 25.38 6.48
C TYR A 96 8.59 24.22 6.03
N PRO A 97 7.26 24.37 6.14
CA PRO A 97 6.31 23.36 5.67
C PRO A 97 6.16 23.42 4.15
N LEU A 98 6.18 22.26 3.51
CA LEU A 98 5.69 22.04 2.15
C LEU A 98 4.31 21.40 2.26
N PHE A 99 3.33 22.01 1.59
CA PHE A 99 1.99 21.47 1.45
C PHE A 99 1.95 20.60 0.21
N ILE A 100 1.57 19.35 0.37
CA ILE A 100 1.44 18.39 -0.72
C ILE A 100 -0.02 18.39 -1.13
N GLU A 101 -0.28 18.56 -2.41
CA GLU A 101 -1.63 18.50 -2.97
C GLU A 101 -1.68 17.42 -4.04
N VAL A 102 -2.85 16.83 -4.24
CA VAL A 102 -3.04 15.81 -5.27
C VAL A 102 -3.40 16.50 -6.58
N HIS A 103 -2.59 16.31 -7.60
CA HIS A 103 -2.88 16.82 -8.95
C HIS A 103 -3.69 15.82 -9.78
N ASN A 104 -3.27 14.55 -9.79
CA ASN A 104 -3.97 13.49 -10.51
C ASN A 104 -3.75 12.16 -9.79
N LYS A 105 -4.84 11.54 -9.32
CA LYS A 105 -4.82 10.25 -8.61
C LYS A 105 -5.12 9.04 -9.48
N GLY A 106 -5.23 9.19 -10.80
CA GLY A 106 -5.58 8.09 -11.71
C GLY A 106 -6.85 7.35 -11.26
N SER A 107 -6.80 6.02 -11.27
CA SER A 107 -7.92 5.17 -10.83
C SER A 107 -7.95 4.84 -9.33
N TRP A 108 -7.13 5.52 -8.51
CA TRP A 108 -7.13 5.33 -7.06
C TRP A 108 -8.38 5.94 -6.40
N SER A 109 -8.93 5.22 -5.42
CA SER A 109 -9.96 5.75 -4.51
C SER A 109 -9.26 6.60 -3.44
N GLU A 110 -9.60 7.88 -3.33
CA GLU A 110 -9.09 8.71 -2.22
C GLU A 110 -10.12 8.70 -1.10
N GLU A 111 -9.73 8.15 0.05
CA GLU A 111 -10.62 7.90 1.17
C GLU A 111 -10.14 8.62 2.44
N ASN A 112 -11.02 8.67 3.45
CA ASN A 112 -10.76 9.35 4.72
C ASN A 112 -10.22 10.79 4.55
N THR A 113 -10.82 11.55 3.63
CA THR A 113 -10.33 12.88 3.21
C THR A 113 -10.34 13.93 4.32
N GLY A 114 -11.09 13.68 5.40
CA GLY A 114 -11.14 14.52 6.60
C GLY A 114 -9.92 14.42 7.52
N ASP A 115 -9.00 13.47 7.28
CA ASP A 115 -7.74 13.41 8.00
C ASP A 115 -6.86 14.63 7.67
N ASN A 116 -6.19 15.22 8.67
CA ASN A 116 -5.42 16.44 8.48
C ASN A 116 -3.97 16.20 8.04
N ASP A 117 -3.46 14.99 8.22
CA ASP A 117 -2.03 14.68 8.14
C ASP A 117 -1.68 13.83 6.92
N SER A 118 -2.59 12.96 6.47
CA SER A 118 -2.34 11.96 5.44
C SER A 118 -3.46 11.87 4.40
N TYR A 119 -3.06 11.60 3.16
CA TYR A 119 -3.91 11.06 2.12
C TYR A 119 -3.92 9.53 2.20
N PHE A 120 -5.08 8.92 1.92
CA PHE A 120 -5.26 7.47 1.86
C PHE A 120 -5.79 7.10 0.47
N PHE A 121 -4.95 6.49 -0.35
CA PHE A 121 -5.33 6.00 -1.67
C PHE A 121 -5.47 4.48 -1.65
N LEU A 122 -6.65 3.98 -2.01
CA LEU A 122 -6.96 2.57 -2.00
C LEU A 122 -7.35 2.08 -3.39
N LYS A 123 -7.07 0.79 -3.65
CA LYS A 123 -7.55 0.08 -4.84
C LYS A 123 -7.84 -1.38 -4.49
N GLY A 124 -9.12 -1.70 -4.31
CA GLY A 124 -9.59 -3.08 -4.30
C GLY A 124 -9.51 -3.65 -5.72
N TYR A 125 -8.84 -4.79 -5.90
CA TYR A 125 -8.63 -5.38 -7.24
C TYR A 125 -8.95 -6.88 -7.31
N LYS A 126 -9.25 -7.49 -6.17
CA LYS A 126 -9.76 -8.86 -6.07
C LYS A 126 -10.66 -8.94 -4.85
N TRP A 127 -11.81 -9.58 -4.99
CA TRP A 127 -12.76 -9.86 -3.91
C TRP A 127 -13.45 -11.18 -4.22
N ASP A 128 -13.86 -11.90 -3.17
CA ASP A 128 -14.60 -13.17 -3.24
C ASP A 128 -13.97 -14.24 -4.16
N GLU A 129 -12.66 -14.16 -4.43
CA GLU A 129 -11.99 -15.16 -5.27
C GLU A 129 -11.77 -16.43 -4.45
N ARG A 130 -12.53 -17.48 -4.76
CA ARG A 130 -12.32 -18.81 -4.20
C ARG A 130 -11.03 -19.43 -4.74
N ALA A 131 -10.18 -19.93 -3.84
CA ALA A 131 -8.89 -20.51 -4.18
C ALA A 131 -8.59 -21.78 -3.37
N PHE A 132 -7.73 -22.62 -3.93
CA PHE A 132 -7.20 -23.84 -3.33
C PHE A 132 -5.66 -23.86 -3.41
N ASP A 133 -5.01 -22.75 -3.76
CA ASP A 133 -3.55 -22.77 -3.89
C ASP A 133 -2.91 -22.96 -2.52
N ALA A 134 -1.99 -23.93 -2.44
CA ALA A 134 -1.20 -24.16 -1.25
C ALA A 134 -0.25 -22.97 -1.00
N GLY A 135 -0.17 -22.51 0.25
CA GLY A 135 0.62 -21.34 0.58
C GLY A 135 0.40 -20.80 1.98
N ASN A 136 1.28 -19.87 2.36
CA ASN A 136 1.20 -19.19 3.66
C ASN A 136 0.08 -18.16 3.63
N LEU A 137 -0.85 -18.27 4.58
CA LEU A 137 -2.01 -17.38 4.73
C LEU A 137 -1.83 -16.34 5.84
N CYS A 138 -0.78 -16.48 6.67
CA CYS A 138 -0.48 -15.56 7.76
C CYS A 138 1.04 -15.41 7.96
N GLN A 139 1.71 -14.80 6.98
CA GLN A 139 3.13 -14.46 7.12
C GLN A 139 3.32 -13.49 8.29
N LYS A 140 4.38 -13.69 9.07
CA LYS A 140 4.77 -12.89 10.23
C LYS A 140 5.53 -11.63 9.80
N PRO A 141 5.49 -10.55 10.61
CA PRO A 141 6.30 -9.36 10.37
C PRO A 141 7.79 -9.69 10.16
N GLY A 142 8.38 -9.12 9.10
CA GLY A 142 9.75 -9.40 8.67
C GLY A 142 9.89 -10.46 7.57
N GLU A 143 8.88 -11.31 7.37
CA GLU A 143 8.85 -12.20 6.20
C GLU A 143 8.66 -11.41 4.91
N THR A 144 9.08 -11.98 3.78
CA THR A 144 9.05 -11.29 2.48
C THR A 144 8.30 -12.10 1.44
N THR A 145 7.77 -11.38 0.45
CA THR A 145 7.21 -11.96 -0.77
C THR A 145 7.50 -11.03 -1.94
N ARG A 146 7.36 -11.52 -3.17
CA ARG A 146 7.45 -10.70 -4.37
C ARG A 146 6.04 -10.31 -4.81
N LEU A 147 5.73 -9.03 -4.79
CA LEU A 147 4.52 -8.47 -5.39
C LEU A 147 4.81 -8.13 -6.84
N THR A 148 3.93 -8.57 -7.74
CA THR A 148 4.08 -8.41 -9.20
C THR A 148 3.05 -7.47 -9.81
N GLU A 149 2.02 -7.14 -9.04
CA GLU A 149 0.92 -6.27 -9.42
C GLU A 149 1.41 -4.87 -9.72
N LYS A 150 0.74 -4.22 -10.67
CA LYS A 150 1.02 -2.86 -11.12
C LYS A 150 -0.24 -2.02 -10.99
N PHE A 151 -0.06 -0.81 -10.47
CA PHE A 151 -1.11 0.18 -10.30
C PHE A 151 -0.70 1.52 -10.93
N ASP A 152 -1.68 2.39 -11.11
CA ASP A 152 -1.51 3.73 -11.68
C ASP A 152 -0.58 4.58 -10.82
N ASP A 153 0.04 5.56 -11.47
CA ASP A 153 0.81 6.60 -10.79
C ASP A 153 -0.12 7.60 -10.10
N ILE A 154 0.40 8.25 -9.05
CA ILE A 154 -0.24 9.41 -8.41
C ILE A 154 0.69 10.61 -8.62
N ILE A 155 0.12 11.71 -9.13
CA ILE A 155 0.80 12.97 -9.35
C ILE A 155 0.38 13.92 -8.23
N PHE A 156 1.38 14.44 -7.54
CA PHE A 156 1.24 15.51 -6.55
C PHE A 156 1.85 16.80 -7.10
#